data_AF-A0A0G2I0K0-F1
#
_entry.id   AF-A0A0G2I0K0-F1
#
_cell.length_a   1.000
_cell.length_b   1.000
_cell.length_c   1.000
_cell.angle_alpha   90.00
_cell.angle_beta   90.00
_cell.angle_gamma   90.00
#
_symmetry.space_group_name_H-M   'P 1'
#
loop_
_entity.id
_entity.type
_entity.pdbx_description
1 polymer ?
#
loop_
_entity_poly.entity_id
_entity_poly.type
_entity_poly.pdbx_seq_one_letter_code
_entity_poly.pdbx_strand_id
1 'polypeptide(L)'
;MAAYNIQLRSPKDWRLWYRYILFVAASYEVLNFVDIERPENFYELEGPPRPERPKEINEMTKFKWDVDVFKWEVSFAKYRRQIKGVSKVNMLIWETVALSELKQVRDEDFLDIKRLIRSLKSRLCPTTSYRQHAPQVIHLNPRKPPKNQGI
;
A
#
# COMPACT_ATOMS: atom_id res chain seq x y z
N MET A 1 17.57 -5.65 19.32
CA MET A 1 16.27 -4.93 19.33
C MET A 1 15.23 -5.84 18.72
N ALA A 2 14.20 -6.23 19.46
CA ALA A 2 13.10 -6.99 18.87
C ALA A 2 12.38 -6.08 17.87
N ALA A 3 12.61 -6.29 16.57
CA ALA A 3 11.82 -5.65 15.54
C ALA A 3 10.39 -6.17 15.74
N TYR A 4 9.49 -5.30 16.20
CA TYR A 4 8.06 -5.61 16.15
C TYR A 4 7.72 -5.80 14.67
N ASN A 5 7.66 -7.05 14.22
CA ASN A 5 7.21 -7.39 12.87
C ASN A 5 5.74 -6.99 12.79
N ILE A 6 5.47 -5.83 12.19
CA ILE A 6 4.12 -5.35 11.92
C ILE A 6 3.45 -6.42 11.06
N GLN A 7 2.40 -7.05 11.60
CA GLN A 7 1.64 -8.08 10.90
C GLN A 7 0.15 -7.79 10.94
N LEU A 8 -0.52 -7.97 9.81
CA LEU A 8 -1.97 -7.91 9.68
C LEU A 8 -2.55 -9.30 9.93
N ARG A 9 -2.96 -9.56 11.17
CA ARG A 9 -3.56 -10.84 11.58
C ARG A 9 -5.04 -10.69 11.94
N SER A 10 -5.46 -9.49 12.30
CA SER A 10 -6.79 -9.20 12.81
C SER A 10 -7.21 -7.77 12.49
N PRO A 11 -8.49 -7.42 12.68
CA PRO A 11 -8.94 -6.06 12.44
C PRO A 11 -8.25 -4.98 13.29
N LYS A 12 -7.69 -5.37 14.45
CA LYS A 12 -6.98 -4.44 15.34
C LYS A 12 -5.68 -3.93 14.73
N ASP A 13 -5.07 -4.71 13.85
CA ASP A 13 -3.77 -4.41 13.25
C ASP A 13 -3.89 -3.46 12.06
N TRP A 14 -5.08 -3.39 11.45
CA TRP A 14 -5.34 -2.67 10.20
C TRP A 14 -4.80 -1.24 10.19
N ARG A 15 -5.11 -0.45 11.22
CA ARG A 15 -4.73 0.97 11.25
C ARG A 15 -3.21 1.18 11.23
N LEU A 16 -2.49 0.38 12.01
CA LEU A 16 -1.03 0.48 12.09
C LEU A 16 -0.39 -0.09 10.82
N TRP A 17 -0.86 -1.26 10.39
CA TRP A 17 -0.39 -1.92 9.19
C TRP A 17 -0.58 -1.06 7.94
N TYR A 18 -1.77 -0.51 7.71
CA TYR A 18 -2.03 0.30 6.53
C TYR A 18 -1.18 1.58 6.52
N ARG A 19 -1.00 2.24 7.68
CA ARG A 19 -0.08 3.39 7.80
C ARG A 19 1.37 3.03 7.47
N TYR A 20 1.82 1.86 7.88
CA TYR A 20 3.16 1.36 7.55
C TYR A 20 3.32 1.11 6.05
N ILE A 21 2.33 0.47 5.41
CA ILE A 21 2.32 0.27 3.95
C ILE A 21 2.38 1.62 3.20
N LEU A 22 1.59 2.60 3.63
CA LEU A 22 1.62 3.95 3.03
C LEU A 22 2.96 4.66 3.23
N PHE A 23 3.56 4.53 4.41
CA PHE A 23 4.89 5.09 4.68
C PHE A 23 5.95 4.50 3.76
N VAL A 24 5.96 3.17 3.60
CA VAL A 24 6.89 2.49 2.69
C VAL A 24 6.62 2.88 1.23
N ALA A 25 5.35 2.95 0.81
CA ALA A 25 4.99 3.37 -0.54
C ALA A 25 5.44 4.82 -0.83
N ALA A 26 5.35 5.72 0.15
CA ALA A 26 5.86 7.08 0.03
C ALA A 26 7.39 7.11 -0.13
N SER A 27 8.13 6.26 0.60
CA SER A 27 9.60 6.17 0.46
C SER A 27 10.06 5.69 -0.92
N TYR A 28 9.20 4.98 -1.65
CA TYR A 28 9.42 4.55 -3.03
C TYR A 28 8.78 5.47 -4.07
N GLU A 29 8.17 6.59 -3.67
CA GLU A 29 7.45 7.53 -4.55
C GLU A 29 6.29 6.88 -5.34
N VAL A 30 5.69 5.82 -4.79
CA VAL A 30 4.58 5.07 -5.43
C VAL A 30 3.27 5.16 -4.65
N LEU A 31 3.17 6.11 -3.71
CA LEU A 31 1.99 6.29 -2.87
C LEU A 31 0.68 6.41 -3.69
N ASN A 32 0.72 7.09 -4.84
CA ASN A 32 -0.43 7.22 -5.74
C ASN A 32 -1.03 5.88 -6.15
N PHE A 33 -0.18 4.87 -6.34
CA PHE A 33 -0.58 3.54 -6.81
C PHE A 33 -0.98 2.60 -5.67
N VAL A 34 -0.70 2.95 -4.40
CA VAL A 34 -0.94 2.08 -3.24
C VAL A 34 -2.09 2.60 -2.39
N ASP A 35 -2.21 3.92 -2.22
CA ASP A 35 -3.25 4.54 -1.44
C ASP A 35 -4.62 4.36 -2.11
N ILE A 36 -5.50 3.61 -1.45
CA ILE A 36 -6.83 3.28 -1.98
C ILE A 36 -7.74 4.50 -2.16
N GLU A 37 -7.44 5.60 -1.44
CA GLU A 37 -8.19 6.86 -1.50
C GLU A 37 -7.74 7.71 -2.71
N ARG A 38 -6.59 7.38 -3.31
CA ARG A 38 -6.10 8.04 -4.53
C ARG A 38 -6.68 7.36 -5.78
N PRO A 39 -6.97 8.10 -6.85
CA PRO A 39 -7.64 7.55 -8.04
C PRO A 39 -6.74 6.68 -8.91
N GLU A 40 -5.41 6.90 -8.91
CA GLU A 40 -4.51 6.29 -9.90
C GLU A 40 -4.33 4.79 -9.69
N ASN A 41 -4.66 3.96 -10.68
CA ASN A 41 -4.41 2.53 -10.57
C ASN A 41 -3.07 2.14 -11.20
N PHE A 42 -2.39 1.15 -10.61
CA PHE A 42 -1.09 0.74 -11.12
C PHE A 42 -1.18 0.04 -12.48
N TYR A 43 -2.25 -0.72 -12.73
CA TYR A 43 -2.45 -1.42 -14.01
C TYR A 43 -2.65 -0.47 -15.20
N GLU A 44 -2.96 0.80 -14.96
CA GLU A 44 -3.11 1.85 -15.98
C GLU A 44 -1.75 2.52 -16.30
N LEU A 45 -0.69 2.17 -15.58
CA LEU A 45 0.64 2.71 -15.82
C LEU A 45 1.24 2.14 -17.10
N GLU A 46 1.18 2.91 -18.17
CA GLU A 46 1.83 2.59 -19.43
C GLU A 46 3.29 3.05 -19.48
N GLY A 47 4.11 2.28 -20.19
CA GLY A 47 5.50 2.67 -20.47
C GLY A 47 5.54 3.82 -21.48
N PRO A 48 6.53 4.73 -21.39
CA PRO A 48 6.66 5.80 -22.38
C PRO A 48 6.92 5.23 -23.78
N PRO A 49 6.28 5.79 -24.82
CA PRO A 49 6.43 5.30 -26.19
C PRO A 49 7.86 5.49 -26.67
N ARG A 50 8.43 4.45 -27.28
CA ARG A 50 9.79 4.52 -27.83
C ARG A 50 9.81 5.48 -29.01
N PRO A 51 10.79 6.41 -29.09
CA PRO A 51 10.92 7.30 -30.23
C PRO A 51 11.12 6.53 -31.53
N GLU A 52 10.42 6.94 -32.57
CA GLU A 52 10.58 6.38 -33.91
C GLU A 52 11.92 6.82 -34.51
N ARG A 53 12.58 5.90 -35.20
CA ARG A 53 13.81 6.21 -35.91
C ARG A 53 13.47 7.09 -37.13
N PRO A 54 14.18 8.21 -37.35
CA PRO A 54 13.94 9.05 -38.52
C PRO A 54 14.21 8.26 -39.82
N LYS A 55 13.33 8.44 -40.81
CA LYS A 55 13.45 7.82 -42.14
C LYS A 55 14.57 8.44 -42.97
N GLU A 56 14.73 9.75 -42.85
CA GLU A 56 15.81 10.52 -43.48
C GLU A 56 16.82 10.94 -42.43
N ILE A 57 18.08 10.61 -42.68
CA ILE A 57 19.18 10.91 -41.76
C ILE A 57 19.88 12.17 -42.29
N ASN A 58 19.59 13.30 -41.64
CA ASN A 58 20.35 14.54 -41.75
C ASN A 58 20.73 15.01 -40.34
N GLU A 59 21.58 16.04 -40.23
CA GLU A 59 22.09 16.50 -38.92
C GLU A 59 20.96 16.96 -37.99
N MET A 60 19.93 17.63 -38.52
CA MET A 60 18.80 18.10 -37.73
C MET A 60 17.88 16.96 -37.28
N THR A 61 17.57 16.00 -38.16
CA THR A 61 16.72 14.85 -37.81
C THR A 61 17.42 13.93 -36.83
N LYS A 62 18.75 13.78 -36.95
CA LYS A 62 19.57 13.07 -35.97
C LYS A 62 19.55 13.77 -34.61
N PHE A 63 19.82 15.08 -34.56
CA PHE A 63 19.81 15.83 -33.31
C PHE A 63 18.44 15.76 -32.60
N LYS A 64 17.35 15.93 -33.35
CA LYS A 64 15.99 15.79 -32.80
C LYS A 64 15.76 14.39 -32.23
N TRP A 65 16.15 13.34 -32.96
CA TRP A 65 16.03 11.96 -32.50
C TRP A 65 16.84 11.71 -31.23
N ASP A 66 18.08 12.20 -31.15
CA ASP A 66 18.93 12.07 -29.95
C ASP A 66 18.27 12.74 -28.73
N VAL A 67 17.65 13.91 -28.91
CA VAL A 67 16.90 14.60 -27.85
C VAL A 67 15.66 13.80 -27.42
N ASP A 68 14.91 13.24 -28.37
CA ASP A 68 13.72 12.44 -28.08
C ASP A 68 14.08 11.11 -27.39
N VAL A 69 15.18 10.48 -27.79
CA VAL A 69 15.75 9.29 -27.10
C VAL A 69 16.12 9.64 -25.67
N PHE A 70 16.81 10.75 -25.43
CA PHE A 70 17.17 11.17 -24.07
C PHE A 70 15.93 11.40 -23.19
N LYS A 71 14.90 12.09 -23.71
CA LYS A 71 13.63 12.28 -23.00
C LYS A 71 12.94 10.96 -22.69
N TRP A 72 12.94 10.03 -23.64
CA TRP A 72 12.40 8.68 -23.45
C TRP A 72 13.17 7.93 -22.37
N GLU A 73 14.50 7.94 -22.36
CA GLU A 73 15.33 7.27 -21.36
C GLU A 73 15.03 7.76 -19.93
N VAL A 74 14.92 9.08 -19.75
CA VAL A 74 14.55 9.69 -18.47
C VAL A 74 13.16 9.23 -18.03
N SER A 75 12.19 9.27 -18.95
CA SER A 75 10.80 8.84 -18.68
C SER A 75 10.72 7.34 -18.37
N PHE A 76 11.47 6.53 -19.10
CA PHE A 76 11.52 5.08 -18.95
C PHE A 76 12.22 4.67 -17.65
N ALA A 77 13.25 5.42 -17.23
CA ALA A 77 13.86 5.25 -15.93
C ALA A 77 12.87 5.52 -14.79
N LYS A 78 12.04 6.57 -14.89
CA LYS A 78 10.98 6.85 -13.93
C LYS A 78 9.94 5.73 -13.88
N TYR A 79 9.45 5.29 -15.03
CA TYR A 79 8.53 4.16 -15.16
C TYR A 79 9.07 2.89 -14.48
N ARG A 80 10.34 2.52 -14.76
CA ARG A 80 10.99 1.36 -14.13
C ARG A 80 11.11 1.49 -12.61
N ARG A 81 11.40 2.69 -12.10
CA ARG A 81 11.45 2.94 -10.64
C ARG A 81 10.08 2.72 -10.01
N GLN A 82 9.00 3.21 -10.63
CA GLN A 82 7.64 3.04 -10.15
C GLN A 82 7.24 1.57 -10.11
N ILE A 83 7.51 0.79 -11.17
CA ILE A 83 7.26 -0.66 -11.17
C ILE A 83 7.98 -1.33 -10.01
N LYS A 84 9.28 -1.08 -9.88
CA LYS A 84 10.10 -1.68 -8.83
C LYS A 84 9.58 -1.31 -7.44
N GLY A 85 9.18 -0.06 -7.24
CA GLY A 85 8.60 0.43 -5.99
C GLY A 85 7.31 -0.30 -5.64
N VAL A 86 6.36 -0.40 -6.57
CA VAL A 86 5.10 -1.12 -6.35
C VAL A 86 5.35 -2.60 -6.08
N SER A 87 6.26 -3.26 -6.82
CA SER A 87 6.62 -4.66 -6.55
C SER A 87 7.19 -4.86 -5.15
N LYS A 88 7.99 -3.91 -4.63
CA LYS A 88 8.53 -3.95 -3.27
C LYS A 88 7.44 -3.81 -2.21
N VAL A 89 6.49 -2.90 -2.42
CA VAL A 89 5.35 -2.76 -1.52
C VAL A 89 4.47 -4.01 -1.56
N ASN A 90 4.23 -4.58 -2.74
CA ASN A 90 3.45 -5.81 -2.88
C ASN A 90 4.09 -6.97 -2.13
N MET A 91 5.41 -7.18 -2.28
CA MET A 91 6.16 -8.19 -1.53
C MET A 91 6.03 -7.98 -0.01
N LEU A 92 6.11 -6.74 0.46
CA LEU A 92 5.92 -6.43 1.87
C LEU A 92 4.52 -6.79 2.37
N ILE A 93 3.48 -6.58 1.56
CA ILE A 93 2.11 -7.01 1.90
C ILE A 93 2.08 -8.54 2.07
N TRP A 94 2.67 -9.30 1.15
CA TRP A 94 2.77 -10.76 1.27
C TRP A 94 3.50 -11.22 2.54
N GLU A 95 4.56 -10.51 2.94
CA GLU A 95 5.35 -10.83 4.14
C GLU A 95 4.65 -10.46 5.46
N THR A 96 3.79 -9.44 5.43
CA THR A 96 3.20 -8.85 6.63
C THR A 96 1.73 -9.22 6.84
N VAL A 97 1.03 -9.76 5.84
CA VAL A 97 -0.34 -10.26 6.01
C VAL A 97 -0.31 -11.73 6.40
N ALA A 98 -1.09 -12.11 7.42
CA ALA A 98 -1.19 -13.51 7.82
C ALA A 98 -1.74 -14.37 6.67
N LEU A 99 -1.19 -15.58 6.49
CA LEU A 99 -1.63 -16.50 5.44
C LEU A 99 -3.12 -16.83 5.51
N SER A 100 -3.70 -16.89 6.72
CA SER A 100 -5.15 -17.09 6.93
C SER A 100 -5.99 -15.97 6.32
N GLU A 101 -5.46 -14.74 6.32
CA GLU A 101 -6.12 -13.57 5.75
C GLU A 101 -5.93 -13.49 4.24
N LEU A 102 -4.75 -13.89 3.73
CA LEU A 102 -4.48 -13.97 2.29
C LEU A 102 -5.36 -15.02 1.60
N LYS A 103 -5.60 -16.17 2.23
CA LYS A 103 -6.49 -17.23 1.70
C LYS A 103 -7.95 -16.79 1.50
N GLN A 104 -8.35 -15.70 2.13
CA GLN A 104 -9.70 -15.15 2.00
C GLN A 104 -9.80 -14.06 0.92
N VAL A 105 -8.68 -13.71 0.27
CA VAL A 105 -8.66 -12.79 -0.87
C VAL A 105 -8.97 -13.57 -2.14
N ARG A 106 -9.76 -12.99 -3.05
CA ARG A 106 -10.08 -13.60 -4.35
C ARG A 106 -8.85 -13.53 -5.26
N ASP A 107 -8.67 -14.53 -6.11
CA ASP A 107 -7.49 -14.61 -6.99
C ASP A 107 -7.32 -13.37 -7.89
N GLU A 108 -8.44 -12.84 -8.39
CA GLU A 108 -8.50 -11.63 -9.22
C GLU A 108 -7.98 -10.36 -8.52
N ASP A 109 -8.10 -10.31 -7.19
CA ASP A 109 -7.69 -9.14 -6.40
C ASP A 109 -6.17 -9.09 -6.24
N PHE A 110 -5.43 -10.18 -6.48
CA PHE A 110 -3.95 -10.18 -6.42
C PHE A 110 -3.27 -9.50 -7.61
N LEU A 111 -4.00 -9.27 -8.71
CA LEU A 111 -3.46 -8.64 -9.91
C LEU A 111 -3.23 -7.13 -9.75
N ASP A 112 -3.90 -6.50 -8.80
CA ASP A 112 -3.78 -5.07 -8.52
C ASP A 112 -3.65 -4.82 -7.02
N ILE A 113 -2.62 -4.07 -6.64
CA ILE A 113 -2.30 -3.84 -5.22
C ILE A 113 -3.43 -3.10 -4.49
N LYS A 114 -4.15 -2.19 -5.15
CA LYS A 114 -5.28 -1.50 -4.53
C LYS A 114 -6.48 -2.44 -4.37
N ARG A 115 -6.76 -3.32 -5.33
CA ARG A 115 -7.79 -4.36 -5.19
C ARG A 115 -7.48 -5.27 -4.01
N LEU A 116 -6.24 -5.75 -3.89
CA LEU A 116 -5.77 -6.52 -2.74
C LEU A 116 -6.02 -5.77 -1.42
N ILE A 117 -5.55 -4.51 -1.32
CA ILE A 117 -5.71 -3.70 -0.11
C ILE A 117 -7.20 -3.43 0.19
N ARG A 118 -8.05 -3.18 -0.81
CA ARG A 118 -9.50 -3.01 -0.62
C ARG A 118 -10.17 -4.29 -0.13
N SER A 119 -9.76 -5.45 -0.65
CA SER A 119 -10.23 -6.78 -0.21
C SER A 119 -9.83 -7.08 1.23
N LEU A 120 -8.64 -6.65 1.65
CA LEU A 120 -8.22 -6.70 3.06
C LEU A 120 -8.99 -5.68 3.91
N LYS A 121 -9.19 -4.44 3.43
CA LYS A 121 -9.92 -3.38 4.13
C LYS A 121 -11.34 -3.80 4.46
N SER A 122 -12.06 -4.40 3.53
CA SER A 122 -13.47 -4.77 3.74
C SER A 122 -13.67 -5.75 4.89
N ARG A 123 -12.68 -6.60 5.17
CA ARG A 123 -12.73 -7.61 6.25
C ARG A 123 -12.02 -7.18 7.52
N LEU A 124 -10.92 -6.45 7.38
CA LEU A 124 -10.00 -6.16 8.48
C LEU A 124 -10.02 -4.70 8.91
N CYS A 125 -10.61 -3.78 8.16
CA CYS A 125 -10.85 -2.45 8.70
C CYS A 125 -12.04 -2.52 9.67
N PRO A 126 -11.86 -2.15 10.95
CA PRO A 126 -12.97 -2.14 11.89
C PRO A 126 -14.06 -1.17 11.40
N THR A 127 -15.22 -1.71 11.02
CA THR A 127 -16.43 -0.88 10.84
C THR A 127 -16.89 -0.39 12.21
N THR A 128 -17.68 0.68 12.24
CA THR A 128 -18.32 1.20 13.46
C THR A 128 -19.04 0.12 14.29
N SER A 129 -19.56 -0.96 13.68
CA SER A 129 -20.17 -2.08 14.42
C SER A 129 -19.16 -2.98 15.16
N TYR A 130 -17.92 -3.11 14.69
CA TYR A 130 -16.87 -3.84 15.44
C TYR A 130 -16.54 -3.15 16.77
N ARG A 131 -16.70 -1.82 16.84
CA ARG A 131 -16.56 -1.07 18.10
C ARG A 131 -17.73 -1.32 19.08
N GLN A 132 -18.90 -1.71 18.58
CA GLN A 132 -20.07 -2.02 19.41
C GLN A 132 -20.02 -3.43 20.00
N HIS A 133 -19.37 -4.38 19.30
CA HIS A 133 -19.19 -5.76 19.76
C HIS A 133 -17.80 -6.07 20.35
N ALA A 134 -16.88 -5.11 20.36
CA ALA A 134 -15.70 -5.23 21.20
C ALA A 134 -16.20 -5.35 22.65
N PRO A 135 -15.88 -6.43 23.38
CA PRO A 135 -16.23 -6.52 24.78
C PRO A 135 -15.64 -5.29 25.44
N GLN A 136 -16.51 -4.41 25.94
CA GLN A 136 -16.09 -3.30 26.77
C GLN A 136 -15.23 -3.95 27.84
N VAL A 137 -13.94 -3.60 27.85
CA VAL A 137 -13.05 -3.97 28.93
C VAL A 137 -13.79 -3.53 30.17
N ILE A 138 -14.28 -4.51 30.93
CA ILE A 138 -14.98 -4.28 32.18
C ILE A 138 -13.99 -3.43 32.96
N HIS A 139 -14.31 -2.14 33.11
CA HIS A 139 -13.68 -1.31 34.10
C HIS A 139 -13.96 -2.02 35.41
N LEU A 140 -12.99 -2.81 35.88
CA LEU A 140 -12.95 -3.32 37.23
C LEU A 140 -13.17 -2.10 38.10
N ASN A 141 -14.37 -2.04 38.69
CA ASN A 141 -14.77 -1.04 39.66
C ASN A 141 -13.56 -0.70 40.55
N PRO A 142 -13.07 0.54 40.59
CA PRO A 142 -12.29 0.95 41.73
C PRO A 142 -13.20 0.78 42.94
N ARG A 143 -12.85 -0.21 43.76
CA ARG A 143 -13.50 -0.58 45.02
C ARG A 143 -13.96 0.70 45.73
N LYS A 144 -15.26 0.78 46.05
CA LYS A 144 -15.76 1.78 47.01
C LYS A 144 -14.93 1.63 48.30
N PRO A 145 -14.43 2.72 48.89
CA PRO A 145 -13.70 2.64 50.15
C PRO A 145 -14.62 2.09 51.25
N PRO A 146 -14.08 1.34 52.23
CA PRO A 146 -14.88 0.81 53.32
C PRO A 146 -15.51 1.96 54.11
N LYS A 147 -16.80 1.81 54.44
CA LYS A 147 -17.50 2.68 55.37
C LYS A 147 -16.82 2.52 56.74
N ASN A 148 -16.11 3.55 57.18
CA ASN A 148 -15.73 3.67 58.57
C ASN A 148 -17.01 3.87 59.40
N GLN A 149 -17.46 2.79 60.04
CA GLN A 149 -18.32 2.89 61.21
C GLN A 149 -17.41 2.99 62.44
N GLY A 150 -17.46 4.18 63.05
CA GLY A 150 -17.15 4.56 64.43
C GLY A 150 -16.16 3.74 65.27
N ILE A 151 -15.17 4.46 65.82
CA ILE A 151 -15.06 4.69 67.27
C ILE A 151 -14.86 6.18 67.48
#